data_AF-A0AB33E939-F1
#
_entry.id   AF-A0AB33E939-F1
#
_cell.length_a   1.000
_cell.length_b   1.000
_cell.length_c   1.000
_cell.angle_alpha   90.00
_cell.angle_beta   90.00
_cell.angle_gamma   90.00
#
_symmetry.space_group_name_H-M   'P 1'
#
loop_
_entity.id
_entity.type
_entity.pdbx_description
1 polymer ?
#
loop_
_entity_poly.entity_id
_entity_poly.type
_entity_poly.pdbx_seq_one_letter_code
_entity_poly.pdbx_strand_id
1 'polypeptide(L)'
;MIDASPELKKFLATARSFVMADLYTIVLASGQVLRYTDAGLQIYYAGQNYSASGPLIKRTGVRAVRGIEVDTLNVTFTAGLNDTALGESVLPFIAGGGFDGATLNLARAFMVDWGKPVVGAVTRFIGRVAEVDPADREQATVTVKSPMELLDTKVPRGCISRRACARCTAPIAGLIGRCSKRREWSRPAATPRCASTPTYRPNRVGLTRG
;
A
#
# COMPACT_ATOMS: atom_id res chain seq x y z
N MET A 1 13.28 -10.87 12.37
CA MET A 1 13.83 -12.24 12.28
C MET A 1 12.80 -13.06 11.56
N ILE A 2 13.16 -13.72 10.46
CA ILE A 2 12.24 -14.61 9.75
C ILE A 2 12.05 -15.84 10.65
N ASP A 3 10.87 -15.97 11.26
CA ASP A 3 10.57 -17.11 12.11
C ASP A 3 10.00 -18.26 11.28
N ALA A 4 10.38 -19.47 11.64
CA ALA A 4 10.00 -20.70 10.97
C ALA A 4 9.57 -21.72 12.02
N SER A 5 8.52 -22.49 11.70
CA SER A 5 7.97 -23.47 12.64
C SER A 5 9.03 -24.51 13.03
N PRO A 6 9.00 -25.02 14.28
CA PRO A 6 9.96 -26.04 14.73
C PRO A 6 9.92 -27.32 13.86
N GLU A 7 8.74 -27.68 13.36
CA GLU A 7 8.52 -28.82 12.45
C GLU A 7 9.23 -28.60 11.12
N LEU A 8 9.10 -27.39 10.54
CA LEU A 8 9.78 -27.04 9.31
C LEU A 8 11.30 -27.04 9.46
N LYS A 9 11.83 -26.55 10.60
CA LYS A 9 13.27 -26.58 10.88
C LYS A 9 13.82 -28.01 10.90
N LYS A 10 13.10 -28.95 11.53
CA LYS A 10 13.47 -30.38 11.54
C LYS A 10 13.40 -30.99 10.14
N PHE A 11 12.35 -30.66 9.39
CA PHE A 11 12.18 -31.14 8.03
C PHE A 11 13.32 -30.70 7.12
N LEU A 12 13.66 -29.41 7.13
CA LEU A 12 14.76 -28.86 6.32
C LEU A 12 16.14 -29.40 6.73
N ALA A 13 16.33 -29.78 7.99
CA ALA A 13 17.58 -30.39 8.45
C ALA A 13 17.73 -31.87 8.05
N THR A 14 16.63 -32.58 7.81
CA THR A 14 16.62 -34.03 7.59
C THR A 14 16.37 -34.41 6.13
N ALA A 15 15.56 -33.63 5.42
CA ALA A 15 15.14 -33.93 4.06
C ALA A 15 16.29 -33.78 3.06
N ARG A 16 16.45 -34.79 2.18
CA ARG A 16 17.44 -34.75 1.08
C ARG A 16 16.92 -34.08 -0.18
N SER A 17 15.60 -34.05 -0.35
CA SER A 17 14.90 -33.41 -1.46
C SER A 17 13.59 -32.83 -0.94
N PHE A 18 13.22 -31.66 -1.44
CA PHE A 18 11.97 -30.99 -1.11
C PHE A 18 11.60 -30.05 -2.26
N VAL A 19 10.30 -29.76 -2.37
CA VAL A 19 9.78 -28.80 -3.35
C VAL A 19 9.31 -27.54 -2.63
N MET A 20 9.39 -26.42 -3.34
CA MET A 20 9.05 -25.09 -2.83
C MET A 20 8.06 -24.43 -3.76
N ALA A 21 7.06 -23.78 -3.18
CA ALA A 21 6.11 -22.95 -3.92
C ALA A 21 5.96 -21.60 -3.24
N ASP A 22 5.80 -20.55 -4.04
CA ASP A 22 5.51 -19.21 -3.53
C ASP A 22 3.99 -19.01 -3.46
N LEU A 23 3.53 -18.59 -2.28
CA LEU A 23 2.15 -18.32 -1.95
C LEU A 23 1.96 -16.81 -1.81
N TYR A 24 1.05 -16.26 -2.61
CA TYR A 24 0.69 -14.85 -2.62
C TYR A 24 -0.65 -14.67 -1.93
N THR A 25 -0.67 -13.80 -0.92
CA THR A 25 -1.91 -13.32 -0.31
C THR A 25 -1.99 -11.82 -0.54
N ILE A 26 -2.95 -11.42 -1.35
CA ILE A 26 -3.18 -10.02 -1.71
C ILE A 26 -4.46 -9.59 -1.00
N VAL A 27 -4.34 -8.59 -0.12
CA VAL A 27 -5.47 -7.97 0.55
C VAL A 27 -5.73 -6.64 -0.13
N LEU A 28 -6.87 -6.56 -0.82
CA LEU A 28 -7.33 -5.36 -1.51
C LEU A 28 -7.70 -4.26 -0.51
N ALA A 29 -7.70 -3.01 -0.96
CA ALA A 29 -8.16 -1.88 -0.13
C ALA A 29 -9.64 -2.03 0.30
N SER A 30 -10.44 -2.76 -0.49
CA SER A 30 -11.82 -3.12 -0.16
C SER A 30 -11.96 -4.19 0.94
N GLY A 31 -10.85 -4.79 1.38
CA GLY A 31 -10.81 -5.86 2.39
C GLY A 31 -10.94 -7.28 1.81
N GLN A 32 -11.15 -7.41 0.50
CA GLN A 32 -11.19 -8.71 -0.16
C GLN A 32 -9.79 -9.35 -0.23
N VAL A 33 -9.72 -10.67 -0.05
CA VAL A 33 -8.45 -11.40 0.00
C VAL A 33 -8.36 -12.35 -1.18
N LEU A 34 -7.40 -12.08 -2.06
CA LEU A 34 -7.05 -12.94 -3.18
C LEU A 34 -5.85 -13.81 -2.82
N ARG A 35 -5.92 -15.10 -3.13
CA ARG A 35 -4.90 -16.09 -2.79
C ARG A 35 -4.47 -16.87 -4.02
N TYR A 36 -3.21 -16.71 -4.40
CA TYR A 36 -2.63 -17.33 -5.58
C TYR A 36 -1.36 -18.10 -5.23
N THR A 37 -1.04 -19.08 -6.06
CA THR A 37 0.21 -19.83 -5.99
C THR A 37 0.90 -19.79 -7.35
N ASP A 38 2.23 -19.75 -7.35
CA ASP A 38 3.04 -19.92 -8.56
C ASP A 38 3.12 -21.40 -9.00
N ALA A 39 2.79 -22.33 -8.10
CA ALA A 39 2.69 -23.74 -8.48
C ALA A 39 1.55 -23.96 -9.48
N GLY A 40 1.77 -24.80 -10.49
CA GLY A 40 0.71 -25.24 -11.41
C GLY A 40 -0.35 -26.16 -10.78
N LEU A 41 -0.41 -26.24 -9.45
CA LEU A 41 -1.32 -27.07 -8.67
C LEU A 41 -1.84 -26.27 -7.48
N GLN A 42 -3.10 -26.52 -7.12
CA GLN A 42 -3.74 -25.89 -5.98
C GLN A 42 -3.09 -26.34 -4.67
N ILE A 43 -2.80 -25.39 -3.77
CA ILE A 43 -2.11 -25.66 -2.50
C ILE A 43 -3.01 -25.25 -1.33
N TYR A 44 -3.14 -26.15 -0.35
CA TYR A 44 -3.85 -25.88 0.90
C TYR A 44 -2.84 -25.64 2.03
N TYR A 45 -2.95 -24.50 2.71
CA TYR A 45 -2.10 -24.15 3.84
C TYR A 45 -2.86 -23.30 4.86
N ALA A 46 -2.72 -23.63 6.15
CA ALA A 46 -3.37 -22.92 7.26
C ALA A 46 -4.91 -22.77 7.11
N GLY A 47 -5.58 -23.80 6.58
CA GLY A 47 -7.02 -23.79 6.32
C GLY A 47 -7.45 -22.90 5.16
N GLN A 48 -6.51 -22.36 4.39
CA GLN A 48 -6.77 -21.51 3.23
C GLN A 48 -6.36 -22.24 1.94
N ASN A 49 -7.11 -21.95 0.89
CA ASN A 49 -6.87 -22.48 -0.44
C ASN A 49 -6.16 -21.44 -1.31
N TYR A 50 -5.04 -21.81 -1.92
CA TYR A 50 -4.28 -21.00 -2.86
C TYR A 50 -4.52 -21.54 -4.27
N SER A 51 -5.20 -20.76 -5.10
CA SER A 51 -5.58 -21.18 -6.45
C SER A 51 -4.39 -21.11 -7.41
N ALA A 52 -4.22 -22.17 -8.20
CA ALA A 52 -3.33 -22.21 -9.36
C ALA A 52 -4.04 -21.84 -10.67
N SER A 53 -5.37 -21.84 -10.68
CA SER A 53 -6.20 -21.49 -11.85
C SER A 53 -6.40 -19.98 -11.95
N GLY A 54 -5.31 -19.23 -11.97
CA GLY A 54 -5.31 -17.78 -12.01
C GLY A 54 -4.12 -17.23 -12.81
N PRO A 55 -3.83 -15.93 -12.68
CA PRO A 55 -2.73 -15.32 -13.42
C PRO A 55 -1.42 -16.01 -13.06
N LEU A 56 -0.56 -16.23 -14.04
CA LEU A 56 0.81 -16.69 -13.83
C LEU A 56 1.60 -15.53 -13.18
N ILE A 57 2.15 -15.78 -11.99
CA ILE A 57 2.81 -14.75 -11.19
C ILE A 57 4.31 -14.97 -11.21
N LYS A 58 5.04 -14.08 -11.87
CA LYS A 58 6.51 -14.04 -11.80
C LYS A 58 6.93 -12.95 -10.83
N ARG A 59 8.04 -13.17 -10.13
CA ARG A 59 8.60 -12.18 -9.21
C ARG A 59 10.08 -11.99 -9.43
N THR A 60 10.54 -10.79 -9.10
CA THR A 60 11.97 -10.51 -8.99
C THR A 60 12.50 -10.97 -7.63
N GLY A 61 13.81 -11.16 -7.51
CA GLY A 61 14.46 -11.52 -6.25
C GLY A 61 14.17 -10.49 -5.15
N VAL A 62 13.79 -10.99 -3.96
CA VAL A 62 13.62 -10.14 -2.77
C VAL A 62 14.99 -9.86 -2.17
N ARG A 63 15.40 -8.59 -2.18
CA ARG A 63 16.56 -8.13 -1.41
C ARG A 63 16.04 -7.55 -0.10
N ALA A 64 16.55 -8.04 1.03
CA ALA A 64 16.25 -7.52 2.36
C ALA A 64 17.55 -7.00 2.97
N VAL A 65 17.65 -5.69 3.20
CA VAL A 65 18.84 -5.08 3.81
C VAL A 65 18.58 -4.77 5.28
N ARG A 66 19.59 -4.96 6.11
CA ARG A 66 19.55 -4.52 7.51
C ARG A 66 19.80 -3.02 7.57
N GLY A 67 18.74 -2.21 7.62
CA GLY A 67 18.84 -0.75 7.66
C GLY A 67 17.47 -0.07 7.63
N ILE A 68 17.47 1.24 7.34
CA ILE A 68 16.24 2.03 7.10
C ILE A 68 15.89 2.06 5.58
N GLU A 69 16.55 1.21 4.79
CA GLU A 69 16.28 1.10 3.36
C GLU A 69 14.91 0.47 3.12
N VAL A 70 14.16 1.03 2.16
CA VAL A 70 12.88 0.47 1.73
C VAL A 70 13.16 -0.67 0.76
N ASP A 71 12.88 -1.89 1.18
CA ASP A 71 12.94 -3.06 0.29
C ASP A 71 11.80 -2.98 -0.75
N THR A 72 12.12 -3.30 -1.99
CA THR A 72 11.18 -3.33 -3.12
C THR A 72 11.07 -4.73 -3.73
N LEU A 73 9.88 -5.06 -4.22
CA LEU A 73 9.56 -6.31 -4.88
C LEU A 73 8.70 -6.03 -6.11
N ASN A 74 9.21 -6.41 -7.28
CA ASN A 74 8.44 -6.35 -8.52
C ASN A 74 7.78 -7.70 -8.77
N VAL A 75 6.46 -7.67 -8.94
CA VAL A 75 5.62 -8.84 -9.23
C VAL A 75 4.96 -8.60 -10.58
N THR A 76 5.22 -9.48 -11.53
CA THR A 76 4.63 -9.45 -12.87
C THR A 76 3.54 -10.50 -12.95
N PHE A 77 2.33 -10.04 -13.22
CA PHE A 77 1.17 -10.89 -13.47
C PHE A 77 1.03 -11.08 -14.97
N THR A 78 0.96 -12.32 -15.41
CA THR A 78 0.66 -12.69 -16.80
C THR A 78 -0.66 -13.44 -16.79
N ALA A 79 -1.67 -12.93 -17.48
CA ALA A 79 -3.01 -13.50 -17.42
C ALA A 79 -3.67 -13.51 -18.79
N GLY A 80 -4.44 -14.55 -19.08
CA GLY A 80 -5.31 -14.60 -20.25
C GLY A 80 -6.68 -13.97 -19.98
N LEU A 81 -7.51 -13.91 -21.03
CA LEU A 81 -8.88 -13.39 -20.93
C LEU A 81 -9.80 -14.21 -20.00
N ASN A 82 -9.47 -15.50 -19.81
CA ASN A 82 -10.23 -16.43 -18.98
C ASN A 82 -9.84 -16.37 -17.50
N ASP A 83 -8.70 -15.76 -17.17
CA ASP A 83 -8.24 -15.63 -15.80
C ASP A 83 -8.97 -14.44 -15.17
N THR A 84 -9.91 -14.75 -14.28
CA THR A 84 -10.75 -13.75 -13.63
C THR A 84 -10.40 -13.58 -12.15
N ALA A 85 -10.37 -12.33 -11.71
CA ALA A 85 -10.43 -11.96 -10.31
C ALA A 85 -11.76 -11.24 -10.07
N LEU A 86 -12.55 -11.73 -9.11
CA LEU A 86 -13.81 -11.08 -8.70
C LEU A 86 -14.85 -10.94 -9.82
N GLY A 87 -14.80 -11.80 -10.84
CA GLY A 87 -15.72 -11.78 -11.98
C GLY A 87 -15.28 -10.87 -13.14
N GLU A 88 -14.17 -10.16 -13.00
CA GLU A 88 -13.52 -9.40 -14.07
C GLU A 88 -12.20 -10.06 -14.45
N SER A 89 -11.73 -9.89 -15.69
CA SER A 89 -10.38 -10.34 -16.05
C SER A 89 -9.33 -9.60 -15.21
N VAL A 90 -8.26 -10.30 -14.81
CA VAL A 90 -7.24 -9.75 -13.90
C VAL A 90 -6.58 -8.49 -14.46
N LEU A 91 -6.24 -8.46 -15.75
CA LEU A 91 -5.53 -7.32 -16.36
C LEU A 91 -6.34 -6.01 -16.38
N PRO A 92 -7.61 -5.97 -16.84
CA PRO A 92 -8.41 -4.75 -16.75
C PRO A 92 -8.68 -4.34 -15.30
N PHE A 93 -8.82 -5.30 -14.38
CA PHE A 93 -8.93 -4.99 -12.95
C PHE A 93 -7.68 -4.27 -12.41
N ILE A 94 -6.48 -4.71 -12.83
CA ILE A 94 -5.22 -4.04 -12.50
C ILE A 94 -5.15 -2.64 -13.13
N ALA A 95 -5.48 -2.54 -14.43
CA ALA A 95 -5.46 -1.27 -15.16
C ALA A 95 -6.46 -0.24 -14.60
N GLY A 96 -7.58 -0.71 -14.04
CA GLY A 96 -8.58 0.12 -13.35
C GLY A 96 -8.19 0.57 -11.94
N GLY A 97 -6.97 0.28 -11.48
CA GLY A 97 -6.50 0.64 -10.13
C GLY A 97 -6.98 -0.30 -9.03
N GLY A 98 -7.43 -1.52 -9.36
CA GLY A 98 -7.93 -2.48 -8.38
C GLY A 98 -6.93 -2.88 -7.30
N PHE A 99 -5.63 -2.81 -7.59
CA PHE A 99 -4.54 -3.08 -6.63
C PHE A 99 -4.02 -1.85 -5.89
N ASP A 100 -4.59 -0.67 -6.11
CA ASP A 100 -4.14 0.54 -5.42
C ASP A 100 -4.39 0.42 -3.91
N GLY A 101 -3.33 0.62 -3.13
CA GLY A 101 -3.36 0.49 -1.67
C GLY A 101 -3.50 -0.95 -1.17
N ALA A 102 -3.42 -1.96 -2.04
CA ALA A 102 -3.42 -3.36 -1.64
C ALA A 102 -2.15 -3.71 -0.84
N THR A 103 -2.27 -4.70 0.05
CA THR A 103 -1.15 -5.26 0.81
C THR A 103 -0.85 -6.65 0.28
N LEU A 104 0.41 -6.92 -0.05
CA LEU A 104 0.87 -8.21 -0.52
C LEU A 104 1.73 -8.88 0.56
N ASN A 105 1.35 -10.10 0.91
CA ASN A 105 2.14 -11.00 1.73
C ASN A 105 2.61 -12.18 0.87
N LEU A 106 3.92 -12.34 0.81
CA LEU A 106 4.60 -13.40 0.09
C LEU A 106 5.18 -14.38 1.10
N ALA A 107 4.63 -15.59 1.08
CA ALA A 107 5.14 -16.71 1.84
C ALA A 107 5.71 -17.78 0.91
N ARG A 108 6.74 -18.49 1.35
CA ARG A 108 7.26 -19.67 0.66
C ARG A 108 6.85 -20.91 1.42
N ALA A 109 6.08 -21.77 0.78
CA ALA A 109 5.68 -23.06 1.31
C ALA A 109 6.70 -24.14 0.96
N PHE A 110 6.94 -25.05 1.89
CA PHE A 110 7.82 -26.21 1.74
C PHE A 110 7.01 -27.49 1.84
N MET A 111 7.23 -28.39 0.89
CA MET A 111 6.56 -29.67 0.78
C MET A 111 7.58 -30.78 0.49
N VAL A 112 7.22 -32.02 0.79
CA VAL A 112 8.06 -33.20 0.46
C VAL A 112 8.11 -33.40 -1.05
N ASP A 113 6.95 -33.36 -1.69
CA ASP A 113 6.74 -33.50 -3.13
C ASP A 113 5.47 -32.76 -3.54
N TRP A 114 5.23 -32.59 -4.83
CA TRP A 114 4.02 -31.96 -5.38
C TRP A 114 2.77 -32.74 -4.96
N GLY A 115 1.72 -32.01 -4.56
CA GLY A 115 0.46 -32.61 -4.11
C GLY A 115 0.49 -33.21 -2.69
N LYS A 116 1.62 -33.18 -1.99
CA LYS A 116 1.70 -33.51 -0.56
C LYS A 116 1.33 -32.31 0.31
N PRO A 117 0.84 -32.53 1.55
CA PRO A 117 0.53 -31.43 2.44
C PRO A 117 1.75 -30.56 2.73
N VAL A 118 1.53 -29.27 2.90
CA VAL A 118 2.56 -28.29 3.26
C VAL A 118 3.06 -28.57 4.68
N VAL A 119 4.36 -28.78 4.82
CA VAL A 119 5.02 -29.02 6.11
C VAL A 119 5.14 -27.72 6.90
N GLY A 120 5.40 -26.63 6.20
CA GLY A 120 5.42 -25.29 6.77
C GLY A 120 5.65 -24.22 5.71
N ALA A 121 5.31 -22.98 6.04
CA ALA A 121 5.59 -21.83 5.19
C ALA A 121 6.37 -20.76 5.95
N VAL A 122 7.19 -20.02 5.21
CA VAL A 122 8.02 -18.93 5.72
C VAL A 122 7.65 -17.66 5.00
N THR A 123 7.23 -16.62 5.74
CA THR A 123 6.98 -15.31 5.17
C THR A 123 8.29 -14.67 4.72
N ARG A 124 8.40 -14.38 3.43
CA ARG A 124 9.60 -13.82 2.80
C ARG A 124 9.51 -12.31 2.64
N PHE A 125 8.31 -11.80 2.34
CA PHE A 125 8.11 -10.38 2.12
C PHE A 125 6.69 -9.97 2.50
N ILE A 126 6.57 -8.81 3.12
CA ILE A 126 5.28 -8.16 3.38
C ILE A 126 5.45 -6.72 2.92
N GLY A 127 4.54 -6.24 2.08
CA GLY A 127 4.61 -4.90 1.55
C GLY A 127 3.26 -4.38 1.09
N ARG A 128 3.24 -3.10 0.74
CA ARG A 128 2.10 -2.43 0.12
C ARG A 128 2.40 -2.18 -1.36
N VAL A 129 1.37 -2.30 -2.19
CA VAL A 129 1.46 -1.91 -3.60
C VAL A 129 1.62 -0.40 -3.65
N ALA A 130 2.71 0.05 -4.27
CA ALA A 130 3.04 1.47 -4.37
C ALA A 130 2.76 2.02 -5.77
N GLU A 131 3.13 1.26 -6.80
CA GLU A 131 2.98 1.65 -8.19
C GLU A 131 2.59 0.42 -9.01
N VAL A 132 1.74 0.65 -10.01
CA VAL A 132 1.31 -0.34 -10.98
C VAL A 132 1.72 0.21 -12.34
N ASP A 133 2.62 -0.50 -13.02
CA ASP A 133 2.99 -0.16 -14.38
C ASP A 133 1.76 -0.38 -15.28
N PRO A 134 1.56 0.47 -16.31
CA PRO A 134 0.45 0.30 -17.23
C PRO A 134 0.45 -1.12 -17.80
N ALA A 135 -0.69 -1.80 -17.63
CA ALA A 135 -0.85 -3.18 -18.07
C ALA A 135 -0.75 -3.25 -19.60
N ASP A 136 0.17 -4.09 -20.09
CA ASP A 136 0.16 -4.56 -21.47
C ASP A 136 -1.02 -5.51 -21.70
N ARG A 137 -1.22 -5.93 -22.96
CA ARG A 137 -2.28 -6.89 -23.32
C ARG A 137 -2.22 -8.22 -22.57
N GLU A 138 -1.03 -8.64 -22.14
CA GLU A 138 -0.82 -9.98 -21.54
C GLU A 138 -0.12 -9.90 -20.18
N GLN A 139 0.48 -8.76 -19.82
CA GLN A 139 1.35 -8.64 -18.65
C GLN A 139 1.11 -7.32 -17.92
N ALA A 140 1.09 -7.36 -16.60
CA ALA A 140 1.07 -6.17 -15.75
C ALA A 140 2.12 -6.31 -14.65
N THR A 141 2.96 -5.29 -14.46
CA THR A 141 3.99 -5.29 -13.42
C THR A 141 3.55 -4.40 -12.27
N VAL A 142 3.67 -4.93 -11.05
CA VAL A 142 3.27 -4.25 -9.82
C VAL A 142 4.49 -4.13 -8.92
N THR A 143 4.79 -2.90 -8.52
CA THR A 143 5.87 -2.59 -7.60
C THR A 143 5.33 -2.54 -6.18
N VAL A 144 5.81 -3.46 -5.34
CA VAL A 144 5.44 -3.58 -3.94
C VAL A 144 6.60 -3.12 -3.07
N LYS A 145 6.34 -2.21 -2.13
CA LYS A 145 7.34 -1.68 -1.21
C LYS A 145 7.08 -2.14 0.21
N SER A 146 8.15 -2.30 0.98
CA SER A 146 8.04 -2.60 2.40
C SER A 146 7.34 -1.47 3.17
N PRO A 147 6.71 -1.74 4.32
CA PRO A 147 6.03 -0.73 5.13
C PRO A 147 6.91 0.43 5.60
N MET A 148 8.24 0.30 5.45
CA MET A 148 9.21 1.33 5.77
C MET A 148 9.08 2.58 4.88
N GLU A 149 8.40 2.47 3.73
CA GLU A 149 8.04 3.61 2.89
C GLU A 149 7.26 4.69 3.65
N LEU A 150 6.41 4.29 4.60
CA LEU A 150 5.63 5.24 5.41
C LEU A 150 6.51 6.11 6.31
N LEU A 151 7.70 5.62 6.69
CA LEU A 151 8.64 6.36 7.53
C LEU A 151 9.40 7.42 6.74
N ASP A 152 9.66 7.21 5.45
CA ASP A 152 10.32 8.20 4.59
C ASP A 152 9.34 9.25 4.02
N THR A 153 8.04 9.13 4.34
CA THR A 153 7.06 10.13 3.95
C THR A 153 7.38 11.49 4.58
N LYS A 154 7.55 12.52 3.75
CA LYS A 154 7.89 13.87 4.21
C LYS A 154 6.74 14.46 5.03
N VAL A 155 6.86 14.38 6.35
CA VAL A 155 5.99 15.13 7.25
C VAL A 155 6.43 16.61 7.27
N PRO A 156 5.51 17.57 7.10
CA PRO A 156 5.85 18.98 7.20
C PRO A 156 6.35 19.31 8.60
N ARG A 157 7.45 20.08 8.66
CA ARG A 157 8.07 20.51 9.93
C ARG A 157 7.08 21.37 10.72
N GLY A 158 6.75 20.96 11.95
CA GLY A 158 5.84 21.68 12.85
C GLY A 158 4.57 20.91 13.27
N CYS A 159 4.25 19.79 12.62
CA CYS A 159 3.17 18.90 13.03
C CYS A 159 3.67 17.83 14.02
N ILE A 160 4.20 18.25 15.17
CA ILE A 160 4.21 17.39 16.36
C ILE A 160 2.80 17.46 16.92
N SER A 161 2.19 16.34 17.27
CA SER A 161 0.80 16.29 17.74
C SER A 161 0.59 17.14 19.01
N ARG A 162 0.31 18.43 18.81
CA ARG A 162 -0.32 19.26 19.82
C ARG A 162 -1.76 18.77 19.87
N ARG A 163 -2.10 18.00 20.92
CA ARG A 163 -3.49 17.75 21.31
C ARG A 163 -4.28 19.06 21.11
N ALA A 164 -5.34 18.97 20.30
CA ALA A 164 -6.18 20.05 19.75
C ALA A 164 -5.82 20.51 18.32
N CYS A 165 -6.68 20.06 17.39
CA CYS A 165 -6.89 20.55 16.03
C CYS A 165 -5.79 20.28 14.99
N ALA A 166 -5.95 19.15 14.29
CA ALA A 166 -5.56 19.03 12.89
C ALA A 166 -6.80 18.67 12.06
N ARG A 167 -7.63 19.69 11.78
CA ARG A 167 -8.38 19.70 10.52
C ARG A 167 -7.35 20.02 9.44
N CYS A 168 -6.52 19.03 9.09
CA CYS A 168 -5.85 19.02 7.81
C CYS A 168 -6.93 18.68 6.78
N THR A 169 -7.44 19.73 6.16
CA THR A 169 -8.43 19.72 5.09
C THR A 169 -7.98 18.83 3.94
N ALA A 170 -8.68 17.70 3.74
CA ALA A 170 -9.06 17.31 2.38
C ALA A 170 -9.94 18.43 1.79
N PRO A 171 -9.90 18.71 0.47
CA PRO A 171 -10.73 19.74 -0.12
C PRO A 171 -12.17 19.21 -0.24
N ILE A 172 -12.92 19.31 0.85
CA ILE A 172 -14.37 19.34 0.78
C ILE A 172 -14.73 20.76 1.16
N ALA A 173 -15.19 21.50 0.14
CA ALA A 173 -15.67 22.86 0.25
C ALA A 173 -16.65 22.98 1.43
N GLY A 174 -16.51 24.05 2.22
CA GLY A 174 -17.49 24.43 3.21
C GLY A 174 -16.90 24.66 4.59
N LEU A 175 -16.70 25.94 4.89
CA LEU A 175 -16.68 26.57 6.22
C LEU A 175 -16.37 25.67 7.43
N ILE A 176 -15.24 25.90 8.10
CA ILE A 176 -15.18 25.94 9.56
C ILE A 176 -14.02 26.84 10.00
N GLY A 177 -14.34 27.76 10.89
CA GLY A 177 -13.51 28.86 11.34
C GLY A 177 -12.24 28.48 12.10
N ARG A 178 -11.30 29.43 12.08
CA ARG A 178 -10.06 29.41 12.85
C ARG A 178 -10.36 29.55 14.34
N CYS A 179 -9.80 28.64 15.13
CA CYS A 179 -9.80 28.69 16.58
C CYS A 179 -8.81 29.78 17.05
N SER A 180 -9.28 31.00 17.36
CA SER A 180 -8.46 32.03 18.00
C SER A 180 -8.60 31.94 19.52
N LYS A 181 -7.51 31.63 20.23
CA LYS A 181 -7.39 31.83 21.68
C LYS A 181 -7.56 33.31 22.03
N ARG A 182 -8.54 33.62 22.88
CA ARG A 182 -8.41 34.70 23.88
C ARG A 182 -9.31 34.37 25.07
N ARG A 183 -8.72 33.82 26.13
CA ARG A 183 -9.32 33.84 27.48
C ARG A 183 -8.71 35.04 28.20
N GLU A 184 -9.51 36.08 28.40
CA GLU A 184 -9.47 36.92 29.59
C GLU A 184 -10.86 37.54 29.71
N TRP A 185 -11.38 37.48 30.92
CA TRP A 185 -12.74 37.78 31.33
C TRP A 185 -12.99 39.30 31.37
N SER A 186 -14.22 39.71 31.03
CA SER A 186 -14.98 40.87 31.52
C SER A 186 -15.47 41.91 30.47
N ARG A 187 -16.80 42.13 30.56
CA ARG A 187 -17.68 43.18 29.99
C ARG A 187 -18.51 42.81 28.74
N PRO A 188 -19.86 43.00 28.79
CA PRO A 188 -20.78 42.59 27.73
C PRO A 188 -20.98 43.67 26.66
N ALA A 189 -21.36 43.17 25.47
CA ALA A 189 -22.04 43.86 24.36
C ALA A 189 -21.35 45.07 23.72
N ALA A 190 -20.55 44.80 22.68
CA ALA A 190 -20.39 45.69 21.55
C ALA A 190 -20.46 44.88 20.24
N THR A 191 -21.42 45.24 19.39
CA THR A 191 -21.68 44.66 18.07
C THR A 191 -20.43 44.68 17.18
N PRO A 192 -20.06 43.58 16.50
CA PRO A 192 -18.89 43.59 15.64
C PRO A 192 -19.21 44.34 14.34
N ARG A 193 -18.55 45.48 14.13
CA ARG A 193 -18.47 46.14 12.82
C ARG A 193 -17.54 45.32 11.93
N CYS A 194 -18.07 44.85 10.80
CA CYS A 194 -17.27 44.33 9.69
C CYS A 194 -16.33 45.44 9.19
N ALA A 195 -15.02 45.26 9.40
CA ALA A 195 -14.02 46.15 8.83
C ALA A 195 -13.93 45.88 7.33
N SER A 196 -14.18 46.93 6.56
CA SER A 196 -14.19 46.99 5.11
C SER A 196 -12.80 46.74 4.50
N THR A 197 -12.83 46.10 3.33
CA THR A 197 -11.75 45.81 2.38
C THR A 197 -10.75 46.97 2.18
N PRO A 198 -9.43 46.72 2.09
CA PRO A 198 -8.50 47.75 1.66
C PRO A 198 -8.59 47.94 0.14
N THR A 199 -9.04 49.11 -0.29
CA THR A 199 -9.00 49.56 -1.69
C THR A 199 -7.60 49.99 -2.08
N TYR A 200 -7.09 49.38 -3.15
CA TYR A 200 -5.86 49.71 -3.87
C TYR A 200 -5.93 51.16 -4.43
N ARG A 201 -4.97 52.01 -4.08
CA ARG A 201 -4.78 53.35 -4.68
C ARG A 201 -3.61 53.32 -5.68
N PRO A 202 -3.80 53.75 -6.95
CA PRO A 202 -2.68 53.93 -7.87
C PRO A 202 -1.96 55.27 -7.63
N ASN A 203 -0.63 55.24 -7.75
CA ASN A 203 0.26 56.40 -7.63
C ASN A 203 0.04 57.40 -8.79
N ARG A 204 -0.16 58.67 -8.43
CA ARG A 204 -0.27 59.81 -9.34
C ARG A 204 1.15 60.32 -9.69
N VAL A 205 1.56 60.12 -10.94
CA VAL A 205 2.78 60.71 -11.53
C VAL A 205 2.54 62.20 -11.74
N GLY A 206 3.41 63.04 -11.16
CA GLY A 206 3.37 64.49 -11.31
C GLY A 206 4.03 64.94 -12.62
N LEU A 207 3.26 65.58 -13.49
CA LEU A 207 3.78 66.50 -14.51
C LEU A 207 4.07 67.84 -13.85
N THR A 208 5.30 68.34 -13.95
CA THR A 208 5.61 69.76 -13.81
C THR A 208 6.09 70.27 -15.17
N ARG A 209 5.38 71.28 -15.69
CA ARG A 209 5.81 72.14 -16.80
C ARG A 209 6.44 73.38 -16.18
N GLY A 210 7.62 73.73 -16.67
CA GLY A 210 8.33 75.00 -16.51
C GLY A 210 9.28 75.12 -17.67
#